data_AF-A0A972Y1S8-F1
#
_entry.id   AF-A0A972Y1S8-F1
#
_cell.length_a   1.000
_cell.length_b   1.000
_cell.length_c   1.000
_cell.angle_alpha   90.00
_cell.angle_beta   90.00
_cell.angle_gamma   90.00
#
_symmetry.space_group_name_H-M   'P 1'
#
loop_
_entity.id
_entity.type
_entity.pdbx_description
1 polymer ?
#
loop_
_entity_poly.entity_id
_entity_poly.type
_entity_poly.pdbx_seq_one_letter_code
_entity_poly.pdbx_strand_id
1 'polypeptide(L)'
;MKKHNFSAGPCVLPQEVLKQASEAVLNFDGLDLSLIEISHRSKNFVTVMEQARSLVLELLGLEGKGYTTLFLQGGASSEFLMVPFNLKKEGGSSAYINTGAWATKAIKEAKHFGDVHVVASSEDKNFSYIPKGYEIPNHVDYFHCTSNNTISGTQMKAFPKFEGN
;
A
#
# COMPACT_ATOMS: atom_id res chain seq x y z
N MET A 1 0.09 35.51 -2.88
CA MET A 1 1.08 34.46 -3.24
C MET A 1 0.42 33.10 -3.05
N LYS A 2 0.55 32.17 -4.01
CA LYS A 2 0.02 30.81 -3.86
C LYS A 2 0.83 30.08 -2.78
N LYS A 3 0.18 29.44 -1.82
CA LYS A 3 0.89 28.63 -0.81
C LYS A 3 1.36 27.34 -1.46
N HIS A 4 2.61 26.98 -1.24
CA HIS A 4 3.18 25.69 -1.64
C HIS A 4 3.17 24.75 -0.43
N ASN A 5 2.58 23.57 -0.60
CA ASN A 5 2.50 22.55 0.46
C ASN A 5 3.40 21.37 0.09
N PHE A 6 4.43 21.14 0.91
CA PHE A 6 5.41 20.05 0.77
C PHE A 6 5.20 18.93 1.80
N SER A 7 4.00 18.82 2.36
CA SER A 7 3.64 17.75 3.30
C SER A 7 3.91 16.36 2.72
N ALA A 8 4.53 15.49 3.51
CA ALA A 8 4.76 14.09 3.18
C ALA A 8 3.49 13.22 3.31
N GLY A 9 2.44 13.74 3.94
CA GLY A 9 1.20 13.04 4.20
C GLY A 9 0.36 13.76 5.27
N PRO A 10 -0.89 14.17 4.98
CA PRO A 10 -1.58 14.06 3.69
C PRO A 10 -0.96 14.97 2.61
N CYS A 11 -0.96 14.48 1.37
CA CYS A 11 -0.38 15.17 0.21
C CYS A 11 -1.39 16.13 -0.47
N VAL A 12 -0.89 16.98 -1.36
CA VAL A 12 -1.73 17.88 -2.17
C VAL A 12 -2.51 17.09 -3.21
N LEU A 13 -3.81 17.38 -3.33
CA LEU A 13 -4.68 16.83 -4.36
C LEU A 13 -4.82 17.81 -5.54
N PRO A 14 -4.97 17.33 -6.80
CA PRO A 14 -5.30 18.19 -7.93
C PRO A 14 -6.59 18.99 -7.69
N GLN A 15 -6.61 20.24 -8.16
CA GLN A 15 -7.74 21.15 -7.89
C GLN A 15 -9.04 20.69 -8.57
N GLU A 16 -8.95 20.04 -9.72
CA GLU A 16 -10.09 19.46 -10.41
C GLU A 16 -10.76 18.36 -9.59
N VAL A 17 -9.99 17.54 -8.88
CA VAL A 17 -10.51 16.46 -8.03
C VAL A 17 -11.26 17.05 -6.83
N LEU A 18 -10.71 18.09 -6.20
CA LEU A 18 -11.39 18.79 -5.11
C LEU A 18 -12.73 19.41 -5.57
N LYS A 19 -12.75 19.99 -6.77
CA LYS A 19 -13.96 20.58 -7.36
C LYS A 19 -15.03 19.51 -7.61
N GLN A 20 -14.68 18.43 -8.32
CA GLN A 20 -15.62 17.36 -8.64
C GLN A 20 -16.12 16.62 -7.39
N ALA A 21 -15.24 16.36 -6.42
CA ALA A 21 -15.64 15.75 -5.15
C ALA A 21 -16.61 16.66 -4.38
N SER A 22 -16.38 17.97 -4.36
CA SER A 22 -17.31 18.94 -3.74
C SER A 22 -18.66 18.95 -4.45
N GLU A 23 -18.69 18.90 -5.78
CA GLU A 23 -19.93 18.83 -6.56
C GLU A 23 -20.71 17.54 -6.27
N ALA A 24 -20.02 16.40 -6.19
CA ALA A 24 -20.62 15.11 -5.86
C ALA A 24 -21.20 15.04 -4.43
N VAL A 25 -20.63 15.78 -3.48
CA VAL A 25 -21.22 15.92 -2.13
C VAL A 25 -22.53 16.71 -2.18
N LEU A 26 -22.68 17.66 -3.10
CA LEU A 26 -23.91 18.46 -3.21
C LEU A 26 -24.99 17.75 -4.02
N ASN A 27 -24.64 17.16 -5.17
CA ASN A 27 -25.54 16.41 -6.02
C ASN A 27 -24.72 15.37 -6.80
N PHE A 28 -24.78 14.13 -6.32
CA PHE A 28 -24.08 13.02 -6.95
C PHE A 28 -24.87 12.51 -8.15
N ASP A 29 -24.21 12.51 -9.32
CA ASP A 29 -24.73 11.90 -10.55
C ASP A 29 -26.13 12.39 -10.97
N GLY A 30 -26.46 13.65 -10.63
CA GLY A 30 -27.74 14.27 -10.95
C GLY A 30 -28.94 13.66 -10.20
N LEU A 31 -28.71 12.95 -9.10
CA LEU A 31 -29.75 12.27 -8.32
C LEU A 31 -30.52 13.21 -7.38
N ASP A 32 -30.09 14.46 -7.23
CA ASP A 32 -30.55 15.37 -6.17
C ASP A 32 -30.33 14.77 -4.76
N LEU A 33 -29.28 13.96 -4.63
CA LEU A 33 -28.85 13.31 -3.40
C LEU A 33 -27.33 13.44 -3.27
N SER A 34 -26.83 13.53 -2.03
CA SER A 34 -25.39 13.56 -1.77
C SER A 34 -24.74 12.19 -1.99
N LEU A 35 -23.49 12.18 -2.46
CA LEU A 35 -22.65 10.96 -2.49
C LEU A 35 -22.58 10.26 -1.12
N ILE A 36 -22.64 11.01 -0.02
CA ILE A 36 -22.56 10.45 1.33
C ILE A 36 -23.91 10.02 1.92
N GLU A 37 -25.01 10.19 1.18
CA GLU A 37 -26.36 9.79 1.59
C GLU A 37 -26.85 8.54 0.85
N ILE A 38 -26.18 8.16 -0.24
CA ILE A 38 -26.58 7.00 -1.04
C ILE A 38 -26.06 5.68 -0.48
N SER A 39 -26.83 4.62 -0.69
CA SER A 39 -26.39 3.27 -0.34
C SER A 39 -25.18 2.83 -1.16
N HIS A 40 -24.22 2.17 -0.52
CA HIS A 40 -23.10 1.49 -1.17
C HIS A 40 -23.52 0.37 -2.14
N ARG A 41 -24.79 -0.04 -2.10
CA ARG A 41 -25.38 -1.03 -3.03
C ARG A 41 -26.15 -0.39 -4.19
N SER A 42 -26.28 0.93 -4.20
CA SER A 42 -26.93 1.63 -5.30
C SER A 42 -26.15 1.44 -6.61
N LYS A 43 -26.85 1.38 -7.74
CA LYS A 43 -26.22 1.18 -9.05
C LYS A 43 -25.16 2.25 -9.34
N ASN A 44 -25.43 3.50 -8.96
CA ASN A 44 -24.53 4.62 -9.16
C ASN A 44 -23.23 4.45 -8.35
N PHE A 45 -23.31 4.07 -7.07
CA PHE A 45 -22.10 3.83 -6.26
C PHE A 45 -21.33 2.58 -6.71
N VAL A 46 -22.02 1.49 -7.05
CA VAL A 46 -21.38 0.28 -7.58
C VAL A 46 -20.60 0.60 -8.87
N THR A 47 -21.17 1.45 -9.74
CA THR A 47 -20.49 1.89 -10.97
C THR A 47 -19.20 2.65 -10.65
N VAL A 48 -19.21 3.55 -9.66
CA VAL A 48 -18.00 4.24 -9.17
C VAL A 48 -16.94 3.24 -8.71
N MET A 49 -17.32 2.25 -7.89
CA MET A 49 -16.37 1.28 -7.35
C MET A 49 -15.79 0.36 -8.42
N GLU A 50 -16.61 -0.12 -9.36
CA GLU A 50 -16.11 -0.95 -10.47
C GLU A 50 -15.16 -0.17 -11.38
N GLN A 51 -15.49 1.09 -11.71
CA GLN A 51 -14.60 1.97 -12.45
C GLN A 51 -13.29 2.21 -11.70
N ALA A 52 -13.35 2.53 -10.41
CA ALA A 52 -12.15 2.75 -9.59
C ALA A 52 -11.26 1.50 -9.52
N ARG A 53 -11.85 0.31 -9.39
CA ARG A 53 -11.10 -0.96 -9.38
C ARG A 53 -10.43 -1.24 -10.71
N SER A 54 -11.14 -1.01 -11.82
CA SER A 54 -10.61 -1.19 -13.18
C SER A 54 -9.45 -0.23 -13.45
N LEU A 55 -9.64 1.07 -13.16
CA LEU A 55 -8.63 2.10 -13.38
C LEU A 55 -7.33 1.83 -12.61
N VAL A 56 -7.40 1.27 -11.40
CA VAL A 56 -6.19 0.89 -10.65
C VAL A 56 -5.41 -0.21 -11.38
N LEU A 57 -6.09 -1.22 -11.93
CA LEU A 57 -5.42 -2.27 -12.70
C LEU A 57 -4.84 -1.73 -14.01
N GLU A 58 -5.59 -0.89 -14.72
CA GLU A 58 -5.15 -0.24 -15.95
C GLU A 58 -3.89 0.61 -15.72
N LEU A 59 -3.93 1.53 -14.75
CA LEU A 59 -2.83 2.46 -14.45
C LEU A 59 -1.55 1.74 -14.01
N LEU A 60 -1.68 0.58 -13.37
CA LEU A 60 -0.54 -0.24 -12.95
C LEU A 60 -0.12 -1.28 -14.01
N GLY A 61 -0.83 -1.36 -15.14
CA GLY A 61 -0.59 -2.34 -16.19
C GLY A 61 -0.78 -3.79 -15.70
N LEU A 62 -1.76 -4.03 -14.82
CA LEU A 62 -2.06 -5.33 -14.19
C LEU A 62 -3.32 -6.01 -14.76
N GLU A 63 -3.99 -5.40 -15.73
CA GLU A 63 -5.16 -5.97 -16.39
C GLU A 63 -4.86 -7.36 -16.99
N GLY A 64 -5.74 -8.32 -16.71
CA GLY A 64 -5.60 -9.70 -17.19
C GLY A 64 -4.42 -10.48 -16.59
N LYS A 65 -3.68 -9.92 -15.61
CA LYS A 65 -2.51 -10.57 -15.00
C LYS A 65 -2.82 -11.36 -13.72
N GLY A 66 -4.10 -11.63 -13.44
CA GLY A 66 -4.54 -12.38 -12.25
C GLY A 66 -4.54 -11.57 -10.95
N TYR A 67 -4.36 -10.24 -11.00
CA TYR A 67 -4.44 -9.36 -9.84
C TYR A 67 -5.87 -8.87 -9.59
N THR A 68 -6.21 -8.64 -8.32
CA THR A 68 -7.50 -8.08 -7.90
C THR A 68 -7.30 -6.80 -7.08
N THR A 69 -8.02 -5.74 -7.41
CA THR A 69 -8.05 -4.50 -6.61
C THR A 69 -8.99 -4.63 -5.42
N LEU A 70 -8.52 -4.26 -4.23
CA LEU A 70 -9.30 -4.13 -3.00
C LEU A 70 -9.21 -2.70 -2.47
N PHE A 71 -10.34 -2.13 -2.03
CA PHE A 71 -10.39 -0.86 -1.30
C PHE A 71 -10.73 -1.17 0.16
N LEU A 72 -9.75 -1.01 1.06
CA LEU A 72 -9.83 -1.41 2.46
C LEU A 72 -9.69 -0.21 3.38
N GLN A 73 -10.42 -0.23 4.50
CA GLN A 73 -10.28 0.74 5.58
C GLN A 73 -9.14 0.35 6.54
N GLY A 74 -8.63 1.31 7.31
CA GLY A 74 -7.61 1.06 8.35
C GLY A 74 -6.18 1.43 7.96
N GLY A 75 -5.92 1.75 6.69
CA GLY A 75 -4.63 2.22 6.19
C GLY A 75 -3.51 1.20 6.28
N ALA A 76 -2.31 1.59 5.81
CA ALA A 76 -1.15 0.68 5.73
C ALA A 76 -0.77 0.04 7.08
N SER A 77 -0.97 0.73 8.20
CA SER A 77 -0.70 0.19 9.53
C SER A 77 -1.54 -1.05 9.86
N SER A 78 -2.81 -1.09 9.41
CA SER A 78 -3.64 -2.29 9.57
C SER A 78 -3.15 -3.42 8.65
N GLU A 79 -2.73 -3.07 7.44
CA GLU A 79 -2.22 -4.05 6.47
C GLU A 79 -0.89 -4.70 6.90
N PHE A 80 -0.08 -4.05 7.75
CA PHE A 80 1.09 -4.69 8.37
C PHE A 80 0.74 -5.94 9.18
N LEU A 81 -0.47 -5.98 9.76
CA LEU A 81 -1.01 -7.15 10.45
C LEU A 81 -1.75 -8.09 9.47
N MET A 82 -2.49 -7.54 8.51
CA MET A 82 -3.31 -8.35 7.60
C MET A 82 -2.47 -9.14 6.59
N VAL A 83 -1.33 -8.61 6.14
CA VAL A 83 -0.42 -9.31 5.22
C VAL A 83 0.06 -10.66 5.79
N PRO A 84 0.67 -10.73 6.98
CA PRO A 84 1.04 -12.01 7.57
C PRO A 84 -0.18 -12.88 7.87
N PHE A 85 -1.31 -12.32 8.30
CA PHE A 85 -2.53 -13.08 8.57
C PHE A 85 -3.06 -13.83 7.33
N ASN A 86 -2.94 -13.23 6.14
CA ASN A 86 -3.50 -13.79 4.90
C ASN A 86 -2.48 -14.54 4.03
N LEU A 87 -1.21 -14.11 4.04
CA LEU A 87 -0.18 -14.65 3.14
C LEU A 87 0.76 -15.66 3.79
N LYS A 88 0.86 -15.66 5.13
CA LYS A 88 1.72 -16.61 5.84
C LYS A 88 0.97 -17.92 6.06
N LYS A 89 1.59 -19.05 5.70
CA LYS A 89 1.02 -20.38 5.96
C LYS A 89 1.16 -20.71 7.45
N GLU A 90 0.29 -21.58 7.96
CA GLU A 90 0.44 -22.11 9.32
C GLU A 90 1.78 -22.85 9.44
N GLY A 91 2.60 -22.48 10.42
CA GLY A 91 3.97 -22.99 10.57
C GLY A 91 4.97 -22.48 9.52
N GLY A 92 4.56 -21.59 8.62
CA GLY A 92 5.42 -20.97 7.60
C GLY A 92 6.33 -19.87 8.16
N SER A 93 7.06 -19.21 7.27
CA SER A 93 7.99 -18.11 7.62
C SER A 93 7.91 -16.97 6.59
N SER A 94 8.40 -15.80 6.97
CA SER A 94 8.39 -14.60 6.10
C SER A 94 9.75 -13.92 6.11
N ALA A 95 10.13 -13.27 5.01
CA ALA A 95 11.36 -12.51 4.91
C ALA A 95 11.08 -11.01 4.78
N TYR A 96 11.91 -10.19 5.42
CA TYR A 96 11.78 -8.73 5.44
C TYR A 96 13.15 -8.08 5.27
N ILE A 97 13.18 -6.94 4.58
CA ILE A 97 14.33 -6.02 4.62
C ILE A 97 13.98 -4.78 5.45
N ASN A 98 14.80 -4.45 6.45
CA ASN A 98 14.57 -3.30 7.31
C ASN A 98 15.30 -2.04 6.81
N THR A 99 14.60 -1.21 6.03
CA THR A 99 15.18 0.00 5.42
C THR A 99 14.63 1.31 5.96
N GLY A 100 13.83 1.28 7.03
CA GLY A 100 13.22 2.50 7.56
C GLY A 100 12.05 2.25 8.50
N ALA A 101 11.51 3.35 9.04
CA ALA A 101 10.46 3.32 10.06
C ALA A 101 9.24 2.47 9.69
N TRP A 102 8.83 2.45 8.42
CA TRP A 102 7.68 1.64 7.97
C TRP A 102 8.00 0.15 7.93
N ALA A 103 9.20 -0.22 7.48
CA ALA A 103 9.65 -1.62 7.51
C ALA A 103 9.78 -2.12 8.95
N THR A 104 10.34 -1.33 9.87
CA THR A 104 10.41 -1.66 11.29
C THR A 104 9.02 -1.92 11.89
N LYS A 105 8.02 -1.11 11.54
CA LYS A 105 6.62 -1.30 11.98
C LYS A 105 6.02 -2.58 11.39
N ALA A 106 6.20 -2.83 10.10
CA ALA A 106 5.72 -4.05 9.46
C ALA A 106 6.33 -5.32 10.08
N ILE A 107 7.64 -5.31 10.35
CA ILE A 107 8.35 -6.41 11.03
C ILE A 107 7.80 -6.63 12.44
N LYS A 108 7.50 -5.56 13.18
CA LYS A 108 6.93 -5.66 14.53
C LYS A 108 5.60 -6.40 14.50
N GLU A 109 4.69 -6.04 13.59
CA GLU A 109 3.38 -6.69 13.48
C GLU A 109 3.51 -8.15 13.00
N ALA A 110 4.39 -8.42 12.03
CA ALA A 110 4.61 -9.76 11.50
C ALA A 110 5.11 -10.78 12.54
N LYS A 111 5.88 -10.32 13.54
CA LYS A 111 6.35 -11.18 14.64
C LYS A 111 5.22 -11.76 15.50
N HIS A 112 4.02 -11.18 15.46
CA HIS A 112 2.85 -11.77 16.13
C HIS A 112 2.36 -13.06 15.45
N PHE A 113 2.83 -13.35 14.23
CA PHE A 113 2.46 -14.53 13.45
C PHE A 113 3.58 -15.57 13.35
N GLY A 114 4.61 -15.48 14.19
CA GLY A 114 5.76 -16.39 14.25
C GLY A 114 7.02 -15.82 13.61
N ASP A 115 7.88 -16.70 13.09
CA ASP A 115 9.23 -16.30 12.68
C ASP A 115 9.25 -15.36 11.47
N VAL A 116 10.15 -14.36 11.59
CA VAL A 116 10.41 -13.31 10.60
C VAL A 116 11.92 -13.26 10.35
N HIS A 117 12.34 -13.55 9.13
CA HIS A 117 13.73 -13.45 8.70
C HIS A 117 14.03 -12.02 8.22
N VAL A 118 14.73 -11.24 9.04
CA VAL A 118 15.25 -9.94 8.61
C VAL A 118 16.53 -10.17 7.82
N VAL A 119 16.44 -10.20 6.49
CA VAL A 119 17.54 -10.61 5.60
C VAL A 119 18.61 -9.54 5.42
N ALA A 120 18.26 -8.28 5.65
CA ALA A 120 19.19 -7.16 5.74
C ALA A 120 18.54 -5.97 6.46
N SER A 121 19.38 -5.07 6.97
CA SER A 121 18.95 -3.83 7.62
C SER A 121 19.93 -2.69 7.29
N SER A 122 19.43 -1.46 7.20
CA SER A 122 20.26 -0.24 7.16
C SER A 122 20.16 0.60 8.43
N GLU A 123 19.62 0.02 9.51
CA GLU A 123 19.51 0.65 10.82
C GLU A 123 20.88 1.07 11.39
N ASP A 124 21.94 0.33 11.05
CA ASP A 124 23.33 0.62 11.44
C ASP A 124 23.81 2.03 11.05
N LYS A 125 23.23 2.60 9.98
CA LYS A 125 23.48 3.98 9.53
C LYS A 125 22.20 4.79 9.44
N ASN A 126 21.29 4.60 10.40
CA ASN A 126 20.06 5.37 10.54
C ASN A 126 19.23 5.40 9.23
N PHE A 127 19.16 4.25 8.55
CA PHE A 127 18.39 4.03 7.31
C PHE A 127 18.80 4.89 6.10
N SER A 128 20.04 5.38 6.07
CA SER A 128 20.58 6.26 5.01
C SER A 128 20.92 5.56 3.69
N TYR A 129 20.72 4.24 3.59
CA TYR A 129 20.98 3.47 2.37
C TYR A 129 20.05 2.27 2.24
N ILE A 130 20.01 1.65 1.04
CA ILE A 130 19.36 0.36 0.80
C ILE A 130 20.45 -0.72 0.77
N PRO A 131 20.43 -1.73 1.67
CA PRO A 131 21.39 -2.83 1.68
C PRO A 131 21.42 -3.60 0.35
N LYS A 132 22.57 -4.16 0.01
CA LYS A 132 22.81 -4.96 -1.21
C LYS A 132 23.42 -6.30 -0.84
N GLY A 133 23.33 -7.27 -1.74
CA GLY A 133 23.98 -8.58 -1.58
C GLY A 133 23.38 -9.45 -0.48
N TYR A 134 22.11 -9.21 -0.12
CA TYR A 134 21.35 -10.09 0.76
C TYR A 134 20.66 -11.20 -0.05
N GLU A 135 20.46 -12.35 0.59
CA GLU A 135 19.74 -13.48 0.00
C GLU A 135 18.36 -13.59 0.64
N ILE A 136 17.34 -13.83 -0.19
CA ILE A 136 15.99 -14.10 0.26
C ILE A 136 15.85 -15.62 0.33
N PRO A 137 15.55 -16.24 1.49
CA PRO A 137 15.42 -17.69 1.56
C PRO A 137 14.25 -18.18 0.71
N ASN A 138 14.46 -19.20 -0.12
CA ASN A 138 13.43 -19.74 -1.03
C ASN A 138 12.27 -20.46 -0.30
N HIS A 139 12.40 -20.72 1.01
CA HIS A 139 11.38 -21.43 1.78
C HIS A 139 10.36 -20.52 2.47
N VAL A 140 10.51 -19.19 2.36
CA VAL A 140 9.57 -18.25 2.97
C VAL A 140 8.32 -18.10 2.12
N ASP A 141 7.18 -17.82 2.75
CA ASP A 141 5.89 -17.65 2.08
C ASP A 141 5.84 -16.33 1.29
N TYR A 142 6.49 -15.28 1.81
CA TYR A 142 6.60 -14.00 1.12
C TYR A 142 7.83 -13.20 1.57
N PHE A 143 8.23 -12.26 0.71
CA PHE A 143 9.23 -11.24 1.01
C PHE A 143 8.56 -9.85 1.03
N HIS A 144 8.77 -9.12 2.13
CA HIS A 144 8.27 -7.76 2.29
C HIS A 144 9.40 -6.73 2.21
N CYS A 145 9.19 -5.68 1.40
CA CYS A 145 10.06 -4.53 1.31
C CYS A 145 9.28 -3.22 1.24
N THR A 146 9.89 -2.14 1.73
CA THR A 146 9.33 -0.79 1.62
C THR A 146 10.01 -0.08 0.45
N SER A 147 9.28 0.13 -0.64
CA SER A 147 9.82 0.69 -1.88
C SER A 147 10.36 2.12 -1.73
N ASN A 148 9.72 2.93 -0.88
CA ASN A 148 10.08 4.32 -0.61
C ASN A 148 9.94 4.64 0.89
N ASN A 149 11.04 5.05 1.54
CA ASN A 149 11.06 5.42 2.94
C ASN A 149 10.89 6.93 3.08
N THR A 150 9.66 7.38 3.34
CA THR A 150 9.30 8.81 3.36
C THR A 150 10.08 9.65 4.38
N ILE A 151 10.48 9.05 5.51
CA ILE A 151 11.23 9.75 6.57
C ILE A 151 12.73 9.80 6.24
N SER A 152 13.29 8.69 5.78
CA SER A 152 14.74 8.56 5.55
C SER A 152 15.18 9.04 4.17
N GLY A 153 14.25 9.28 3.24
CA GLY A 153 14.54 9.75 1.89
C GLY A 153 15.23 8.70 1.00
N THR A 154 15.16 7.42 1.36
CA THR A 154 15.75 6.32 0.58
C THR A 154 14.67 5.59 -0.22
N GLN A 155 15.05 5.13 -1.42
CA GLN A 155 14.13 4.47 -2.35
C GLN A 155 14.82 3.29 -3.03
N MET A 156 14.11 2.17 -3.14
CA MET A 156 14.51 1.04 -3.98
C MET A 156 14.33 1.41 -5.46
N LYS A 157 15.41 1.28 -6.25
CA LYS A 157 15.37 1.55 -7.70
C LYS A 157 15.01 0.32 -8.54
N ALA A 158 15.19 -0.86 -7.96
CA ALA A 158 14.78 -2.13 -8.53
C ALA A 158 14.34 -3.04 -7.37
N PHE A 159 13.37 -3.90 -7.65
CA PHE A 159 12.94 -4.92 -6.70
C PHE A 159 13.73 -6.21 -6.91
N PRO A 160 14.06 -6.95 -5.83
CA PRO A 160 14.67 -8.27 -5.98
C PRO A 160 13.68 -9.21 -6.67
N LYS A 161 14.20 -10.17 -7.45
CA LYS A 161 13.39 -11.28 -7.93
C LYS A 161 13.16 -12.24 -6.78
N PHE A 162 11.92 -12.65 -6.60
CA PHE A 162 11.53 -13.65 -5.62
C PHE A 162 10.41 -14.48 -6.24
N GLU A 163 10.65 -15.77 -6.34
CA GLU A 163 9.61 -16.76 -6.64
C GLU A 163 9.31 -17.43 -5.29
N GLY A 164 8.19 -17.04 -4.69
CA GLY A 164 7.74 -17.65 -3.43
C GLY A 164 7.22 -19.06 -3.63
N ASN A 165 7.03 -19.78 -2.52
CA ASN A 165 6.45 -21.12 -2.48
C ASN A 165 4.92 -21.16 -2.46
#